data_AF-A0A7X8WBC2-F1
#
_entry.id   AF-A0A7X8WBC2-F1
#
_cell.length_a   1.000
_cell.length_b   1.000
_cell.length_c   1.000
_cell.angle_alpha   90.00
_cell.angle_beta   90.00
_cell.angle_gamma   90.00
#
_symmetry.space_group_name_H-M   'P 1'
#
loop_
_entity.id
_entity.type
_entity.pdbx_description
1 polymer ?
#
loop_
_entity_poly.entity_id
_entity_poly.type
_entity_poly.pdbx_seq_one_letter_code
_entity_poly.pdbx_strand_id
1 'polypeptide(L)'
;MKYFADCHFHVMTMKEPNFAAFLTSFNSDLKESVTGNLTKNYIITPESILKNQFMSTIQNTLTAFSRPIGDTFLMMEADLAGQYLKNAKTNDAPLLPFYHEGKFHYRSEEYEKLIMCPLLMDFSQTESQIKSIYYQFQSEDKITPYIEDTIEGMRYYYEHSPYHLFEFYPLVGINPPAHDFEFLKHLLSTYVNVSHTFHQSQTILDKPFYGIKIYPPLGMNPWPSDREEMKKVRYLYEFCQMYRIPIITHCDDQGFRGVPVKEAWEFTSPSSWRTVLENYPSLILDFAHVGKQYSQNIEKAFSAVQYRLKKMPTSDWFYMIMDLINDFDNVYT
;
A
#
# COMPACT_ATOMS: atom_id res chain seq x y z
N MET A 1 -23.73 -2.58 -14.13
CA MET A 1 -22.74 -3.27 -13.29
C MET A 1 -22.44 -2.41 -12.08
N LYS A 2 -22.73 -2.90 -10.87
CA LYS A 2 -22.42 -2.19 -9.63
C LYS A 2 -21.16 -2.81 -9.01
N TYR A 3 -20.12 -2.00 -8.83
CA TYR A 3 -18.80 -2.41 -8.34
C TYR A 3 -18.58 -1.95 -6.91
N PHE A 4 -17.95 -2.79 -6.09
CA PHE A 4 -17.40 -2.38 -4.81
C PHE A 4 -15.90 -2.23 -4.97
N ALA A 5 -15.33 -1.08 -4.61
CA ALA A 5 -13.89 -0.85 -4.71
C ALA A 5 -13.21 -0.94 -3.36
N ASP A 6 -12.20 -1.81 -3.27
CA ASP A 6 -11.21 -1.80 -2.20
C ASP A 6 -9.90 -1.22 -2.76
N CYS A 7 -9.69 0.07 -2.50
CA CYS A 7 -8.63 0.86 -3.13
C CYS A 7 -7.25 0.67 -2.48
N HIS A 8 -7.14 0.02 -1.32
CA HIS A 8 -5.86 -0.11 -0.61
C HIS A 8 -5.61 -1.55 -0.14
N PHE A 9 -4.88 -2.29 -0.98
CA PHE A 9 -4.56 -3.69 -0.71
C PHE A 9 -3.11 -4.01 -1.11
N HIS A 10 -2.42 -4.83 -0.31
CA HIS A 10 -1.06 -5.32 -0.59
C HIS A 10 -1.07 -6.85 -0.62
N VAL A 11 -0.48 -7.45 -1.65
CA VAL A 11 -0.29 -8.90 -1.77
C VAL A 11 1.13 -9.19 -2.18
N MET A 12 1.84 -9.99 -1.39
CA MET A 12 3.25 -10.30 -1.65
C MET A 12 3.60 -11.67 -1.08
N THR A 13 4.70 -12.23 -1.56
CA THR A 13 5.30 -13.43 -0.98
C THR A 13 6.43 -13.06 -0.02
N MET A 14 6.93 -14.04 0.75
CA MET A 14 8.12 -13.86 1.61
C MET A 14 9.40 -13.49 0.83
N LYS A 15 9.43 -13.64 -0.50
CA LYS A 15 10.62 -13.36 -1.33
C LYS A 15 10.85 -11.87 -1.52
N GLU A 16 9.79 -11.07 -1.50
CA GLU A 16 9.83 -9.66 -1.90
C GLU A 16 10.34 -8.72 -0.80
N PRO A 17 9.77 -8.72 0.42
CA PRO A 17 10.31 -7.89 1.49
C PRO A 17 11.63 -8.47 2.01
N ASN A 18 12.56 -7.61 2.43
CA ASN A 18 13.71 -8.05 3.20
C ASN A 18 13.23 -8.67 4.52
N PHE A 19 13.33 -10.00 4.63
CA PHE A 19 12.78 -10.76 5.75
C PHE A 19 13.31 -10.29 7.11
N ALA A 20 14.58 -9.88 7.19
CA ALA A 20 15.16 -9.36 8.42
C ALA A 20 14.49 -8.04 8.81
N ALA A 21 14.34 -7.12 7.87
CA ALA A 21 13.65 -5.85 8.12
C ALA A 21 12.16 -6.05 8.43
N PHE A 22 11.50 -7.01 7.76
CA PHE A 22 10.13 -7.40 8.06
C PHE A 22 10.01 -7.92 9.50
N LEU A 23 10.86 -8.85 9.92
CA LEU A 23 10.90 -9.34 11.30
C LEU A 23 11.24 -8.24 12.31
N THR A 24 12.17 -7.34 12.00
CA THR A 24 12.52 -6.19 12.85
C THR A 24 11.31 -5.27 13.05
N SER A 25 10.45 -5.10 12.04
CA SER A 25 9.20 -4.33 12.21
C SER A 25 8.21 -4.95 13.20
N PHE A 26 8.31 -6.27 13.47
CA PHE A 26 7.58 -6.94 14.58
C PHE A 26 8.35 -6.91 15.90
N ASN A 27 9.68 -6.79 15.87
CA ASN A 27 10.55 -6.94 17.04
C ASN A 27 10.85 -5.59 17.74
N SER A 28 10.52 -4.46 17.13
CA SER A 28 10.58 -3.12 17.75
C SER A 28 9.68 -2.96 19.00
N ASP A 29 8.94 -4.01 19.38
CA ASP A 29 7.94 -4.00 20.44
C ASP A 29 8.45 -4.19 21.89
N LEU A 30 9.69 -4.63 22.14
CA LEU A 30 10.08 -4.97 23.53
C LEU A 30 10.83 -3.88 24.32
N LYS A 31 11.40 -2.86 23.67
CA LYS A 31 12.07 -1.75 24.38
C LYS A 31 11.78 -0.34 23.87
N GLU A 32 11.23 -0.16 22.67
CA GLU A 32 10.84 1.15 22.12
C GLU A 32 9.33 1.44 22.19
N SER A 33 8.60 0.67 23.01
CA SER A 33 7.13 0.79 23.19
C SER A 33 6.66 2.14 23.80
N VAL A 34 7.57 3.05 24.12
CA VAL A 34 7.24 4.40 24.63
C VAL A 34 7.33 5.49 23.54
N THR A 35 7.97 5.22 22.40
CA THR A 35 8.15 6.21 21.34
C THR A 35 7.86 5.60 19.97
N GLY A 36 6.58 5.57 19.60
CA GLY A 36 6.12 5.62 18.22
C GLY A 36 6.80 4.70 17.19
N ASN A 37 6.67 3.39 17.35
CA ASN A 37 6.93 2.43 16.27
C ASN A 37 5.77 1.43 16.13
N LEU A 38 5.16 1.46 14.93
CA LEU A 38 4.78 0.33 14.05
C LEU A 38 3.70 -0.69 14.51
N THR A 39 2.69 -0.83 13.64
CA THR A 39 1.62 -1.88 13.60
C THR A 39 0.48 -1.81 14.62
N LYS A 40 0.19 -0.64 15.21
CA LYS A 40 -0.78 -0.57 16.32
C LYS A 40 -2.22 -1.03 16.02
N ASN A 41 -2.60 -1.25 14.76
CA ASN A 41 -3.99 -1.62 14.42
C ASN A 41 -4.23 -2.82 13.49
N TYR A 42 -3.24 -3.38 12.78
CA TYR A 42 -3.52 -4.43 11.78
C TYR A 42 -3.14 -5.85 12.21
N ILE A 43 -2.07 -6.02 12.99
CA ILE A 43 -1.59 -7.34 13.43
C ILE A 43 -1.54 -7.43 14.96
N ILE A 44 -1.24 -6.31 15.63
CA ILE A 44 -0.99 -6.25 17.07
C ILE A 44 -1.92 -5.21 17.68
N THR A 45 -3.02 -5.66 18.27
CA THR A 45 -3.87 -4.82 19.12
C THR A 45 -3.60 -5.19 20.58
N PRO A 46 -3.75 -4.26 21.55
CA PRO A 46 -3.66 -4.59 22.97
C PRO A 46 -4.58 -5.76 23.37
N GLU A 47 -5.74 -5.89 22.69
CA GLU A 47 -6.64 -7.04 22.83
C GLU A 47 -6.07 -8.34 22.26
N SER A 48 -5.41 -8.33 21.10
CA SER A 48 -4.87 -9.56 20.48
C SER A 48 -3.69 -10.14 21.27
N ILE A 49 -2.90 -9.29 21.93
CA ILE A 49 -1.86 -9.69 22.89
C ILE A 49 -2.49 -10.31 24.14
N LEU A 50 -3.50 -9.65 24.74
CA LEU A 50 -4.17 -10.15 25.94
C LEU A 50 -4.93 -11.47 25.71
N LYS A 51 -5.39 -11.73 24.49
CA LYS A 51 -6.23 -12.90 24.12
C LYS A 51 -5.45 -14.07 23.49
N ASN A 52 -4.11 -14.09 23.49
CA ASN A 52 -3.28 -15.10 22.79
C ASN A 52 -3.55 -15.21 21.27
N GLN A 53 -4.19 -14.22 20.65
CA GLN A 53 -4.55 -14.22 19.22
C GLN A 53 -3.43 -13.67 18.32
N PHE A 54 -2.42 -13.03 18.92
CA PHE A 54 -1.24 -12.52 18.24
C PHE A 54 -0.49 -13.61 17.44
N MET A 55 -0.19 -14.75 18.08
CA MET A 55 0.51 -15.86 17.42
C MET A 55 -0.28 -16.44 16.25
N SER A 56 -1.61 -16.57 16.38
CA SER A 56 -2.45 -17.03 15.26
C SER A 56 -2.51 -16.02 14.11
N THR A 57 -2.49 -14.71 14.40
CA THR A 57 -2.51 -13.68 13.36
C THR A 57 -1.20 -13.66 12.57
N ILE A 58 -0.06 -13.77 13.27
CA ILE A 58 1.25 -13.94 12.63
C ILE A 58 1.26 -15.23 11.80
N GLN A 59 0.81 -16.35 12.35
CA GLN A 59 0.77 -17.61 11.62
C GLN A 59 -0.08 -17.51 10.36
N ASN A 60 -1.26 -16.90 10.43
CA ASN A 60 -2.13 -16.69 9.27
C ASN A 60 -1.45 -15.79 8.21
N THR A 61 -0.81 -14.71 8.64
CA THR A 61 -0.07 -13.79 7.75
C THR A 61 1.09 -14.51 7.06
N LEU A 62 1.91 -15.23 7.82
CA LEU A 62 3.02 -16.03 7.28
C LEU A 62 2.53 -17.13 6.34
N THR A 63 1.38 -17.73 6.66
CA THR A 63 0.76 -18.75 5.80
C THR A 63 0.32 -18.14 4.48
N ALA A 64 -0.25 -16.93 4.47
CA ALA A 64 -0.55 -16.21 3.23
C ALA A 64 0.74 -15.90 2.44
N PHE A 65 1.77 -15.34 3.09
CA PHE A 65 3.03 -14.95 2.42
C PHE A 65 3.87 -16.13 1.93
N SER A 66 3.67 -17.33 2.49
CA SER A 66 4.31 -18.55 2.01
C SER A 66 3.73 -19.10 0.70
N ARG A 67 2.61 -18.54 0.22
CA ARG A 67 1.92 -19.00 -0.99
C ARG A 67 2.18 -18.05 -2.16
N PRO A 68 2.07 -18.55 -3.40
CA PRO A 68 1.96 -17.69 -4.58
C PRO A 68 0.85 -16.65 -4.43
N ILE A 69 1.02 -15.51 -5.12
CA ILE A 69 0.05 -14.40 -5.10
C ILE A 69 -1.34 -14.87 -5.58
N GLY A 70 -1.39 -15.70 -6.63
CA GLY A 70 -2.64 -16.25 -7.17
C GLY A 70 -3.43 -17.09 -6.16
N ASP A 71 -2.74 -17.96 -5.41
CA ASP A 71 -3.35 -18.75 -4.34
C ASP A 71 -3.92 -17.87 -3.22
N THR A 72 -3.26 -16.74 -2.94
CA THR A 72 -3.75 -15.76 -1.96
C THR A 72 -5.06 -15.14 -2.44
N PHE A 73 -5.18 -14.78 -3.73
CA PHE A 73 -6.43 -14.29 -4.29
C PHE A 73 -7.55 -15.32 -4.21
N LEU A 74 -7.30 -16.57 -4.58
CA LEU A 74 -8.30 -17.64 -4.48
C LEU A 74 -8.72 -17.89 -3.02
N MET A 75 -7.78 -17.84 -2.09
CA MET A 75 -8.05 -17.97 -0.66
C MET A 75 -8.93 -16.82 -0.14
N MET A 76 -8.65 -15.57 -0.54
CA MET A 76 -9.47 -14.42 -0.17
C MET A 76 -10.89 -14.55 -0.70
N GLU A 77 -11.04 -14.93 -1.97
CA GLU A 77 -12.35 -15.13 -2.58
C GLU A 77 -13.14 -16.26 -1.89
N ALA A 78 -12.48 -17.37 -1.59
CA ALA A 78 -13.06 -18.47 -0.83
C ALA A 78 -13.50 -18.07 0.58
N ASP A 79 -12.75 -17.19 1.24
CA ASP A 79 -13.11 -16.64 2.55
C ASP A 79 -14.36 -15.78 2.47
N LEU A 80 -14.44 -14.90 1.47
CA LEU A 80 -15.65 -14.11 1.20
C LEU A 80 -16.87 -14.99 0.88
N ALA A 81 -16.67 -16.12 0.19
CA ALA A 81 -17.68 -17.14 -0.07
C ALA A 81 -18.01 -18.02 1.15
N GLY A 82 -17.29 -17.83 2.26
CA GLY A 82 -17.60 -18.41 3.55
C GLY A 82 -16.94 -19.75 3.85
N GLN A 83 -15.93 -20.17 3.07
CA GLN A 83 -15.22 -21.43 3.27
C GLN A 83 -14.60 -21.56 4.66
N TYR A 84 -14.21 -20.44 5.29
CA TYR A 84 -13.56 -20.42 6.59
C TYR A 84 -14.45 -19.89 7.74
N LEU A 85 -15.74 -19.61 7.50
CA LEU A 85 -16.65 -19.08 8.54
C LEU A 85 -16.72 -19.96 9.79
N LYS A 86 -16.63 -21.29 9.62
CA LYS A 86 -16.64 -22.25 10.75
C LYS A 86 -15.42 -22.11 11.68
N ASN A 87 -14.35 -21.48 11.19
CA ASN A 87 -13.13 -21.23 11.95
C ASN A 87 -13.13 -19.85 12.64
N ALA A 88 -14.13 -19.00 12.38
CA ALA A 88 -14.25 -17.70 13.01
C ALA A 88 -14.55 -17.87 14.50
N LYS A 89 -13.58 -17.48 15.35
CA LYS A 89 -13.68 -17.61 16.81
C LYS A 89 -14.39 -16.43 17.48
N THR A 90 -14.91 -15.47 16.71
CA THR A 90 -15.50 -14.22 17.23
C THR A 90 -17.00 -14.20 16.98
N ASN A 91 -17.73 -13.55 17.91
CA ASN A 91 -19.16 -13.25 17.75
C ASN A 91 -19.45 -12.23 16.63
N ASP A 92 -18.42 -11.75 15.93
CA ASP A 92 -18.48 -10.74 14.88
C ASP A 92 -18.50 -11.35 13.45
N ALA A 93 -18.55 -12.68 13.34
CA ALA A 93 -18.71 -13.33 12.04
C ALA A 93 -20.07 -12.96 11.42
N PRO A 94 -20.13 -12.64 10.12
CA PRO A 94 -21.40 -12.32 9.48
C PRO A 94 -22.31 -13.56 9.46
N LEU A 95 -23.62 -13.34 9.61
CA LEU A 95 -24.62 -14.42 9.62
C LEU A 95 -24.63 -15.21 8.30
N LEU A 96 -24.29 -14.54 7.20
CA LEU A 96 -24.11 -15.09 5.87
C LEU A 96 -22.71 -14.70 5.35
N PRO A 97 -22.10 -15.50 4.46
CA PRO A 97 -20.89 -15.08 3.75
C PRO A 97 -21.08 -13.72 3.06
N PHE A 98 -20.00 -12.98 2.81
CA PHE A 98 -20.11 -11.74 2.04
C PHE A 98 -20.40 -11.99 0.57
N TYR A 99 -20.00 -13.15 0.04
CA TYR A 99 -20.32 -13.57 -1.32
C TYR A 99 -21.30 -14.74 -1.29
N HIS A 100 -22.52 -14.51 -1.76
CA HIS A 100 -23.54 -15.54 -1.91
C HIS A 100 -24.51 -15.17 -3.03
N GLU A 101 -25.19 -16.17 -3.58
CA GLU A 101 -26.17 -15.98 -4.67
C GLU A 101 -25.57 -15.28 -5.91
N GLY A 102 -24.27 -15.48 -6.14
CA GLY A 102 -23.55 -14.90 -7.27
C GLY A 102 -23.25 -13.41 -7.14
N LYS A 103 -23.37 -12.83 -5.94
CA LYS A 103 -23.14 -11.40 -5.68
C LYS A 103 -22.36 -11.18 -4.39
N PHE A 104 -21.65 -10.05 -4.32
CA PHE A 104 -21.04 -9.56 -3.10
C PHE A 104 -22.02 -8.64 -2.35
N HIS A 105 -22.19 -8.87 -1.06
CA HIS A 105 -23.16 -8.20 -0.20
C HIS A 105 -22.43 -7.42 0.88
N TYR A 106 -22.62 -6.11 0.94
CA TYR A 106 -22.02 -5.27 1.99
C TYR A 106 -22.91 -4.09 2.33
N ARG A 107 -23.18 -3.87 3.63
CA ARG A 107 -24.02 -2.77 4.15
C ARG A 107 -25.39 -2.66 3.44
N SER A 108 -26.09 -3.78 3.28
CA SER A 108 -27.41 -3.87 2.62
C SER A 108 -27.42 -3.52 1.12
N GLU A 109 -26.25 -3.54 0.48
CA GLU A 109 -26.08 -3.32 -0.95
C GLU A 109 -25.46 -4.56 -1.61
N GLU A 110 -25.83 -4.78 -2.87
CA GLU A 110 -25.31 -5.86 -3.70
C GLU A 110 -24.38 -5.33 -4.79
N TYR A 111 -23.33 -6.09 -5.07
CA TYR A 111 -22.29 -5.77 -6.05
C TYR A 111 -21.98 -6.98 -6.91
N GLU A 112 -21.70 -6.74 -8.20
CA GLU A 112 -21.39 -7.79 -9.17
C GLU A 112 -19.93 -8.21 -9.11
N LYS A 113 -19.02 -7.28 -8.80
CA LYS A 113 -17.58 -7.50 -8.72
C LYS A 113 -16.96 -6.64 -7.62
N LEU A 114 -15.82 -7.11 -7.12
CA LEU A 114 -14.94 -6.40 -6.22
C LEU A 114 -13.74 -5.87 -7.03
N ILE A 115 -13.60 -4.56 -7.12
CA ILE A 115 -12.42 -3.91 -7.70
C ILE A 115 -11.28 -4.03 -6.71
N MET A 116 -10.20 -4.67 -7.16
CA MET A 116 -8.98 -4.89 -6.38
C MET A 116 -7.87 -4.02 -6.93
N CYS A 117 -7.25 -3.21 -6.08
CA CYS A 117 -6.08 -2.40 -6.44
C CYS A 117 -4.83 -2.88 -5.71
N PRO A 118 -4.17 -3.98 -6.15
CA PRO A 118 -2.88 -4.38 -5.58
C PRO A 118 -1.85 -3.25 -5.69
N LEU A 119 -1.37 -2.78 -4.54
CA LEU A 119 -0.36 -1.73 -4.42
C LEU A 119 1.00 -2.39 -4.21
N LEU A 120 1.79 -2.50 -5.27
CA LEU A 120 3.14 -3.03 -5.15
C LEU A 120 4.02 -2.03 -4.40
N MET A 121 4.97 -2.56 -3.64
CA MET A 121 6.00 -1.78 -2.95
C MET A 121 7.35 -2.22 -3.48
N ASP A 122 8.18 -1.24 -3.81
CA ASP A 122 9.52 -1.47 -4.32
C ASP A 122 10.51 -1.64 -3.15
N PHE A 123 10.71 -2.90 -2.76
CA PHE A 123 11.62 -3.27 -1.67
C PHE A 123 13.10 -3.31 -2.08
N SER A 124 13.43 -2.85 -3.29
CA SER A 124 14.82 -2.77 -3.75
C SER A 124 15.61 -1.84 -2.83
N GLN A 125 16.85 -2.21 -2.52
CA GLN A 125 17.65 -1.50 -1.52
C GLN A 125 18.43 -0.35 -2.14
N THR A 126 18.48 0.76 -1.43
CA THR A 126 19.36 1.89 -1.75
C THR A 126 20.80 1.58 -1.36
N GLU A 127 21.77 2.25 -2.00
CA GLU A 127 23.18 2.14 -1.59
C GLU A 127 23.40 2.49 -0.12
N SER A 128 22.67 3.48 0.40
CA SER A 128 22.78 3.91 1.80
C SER A 128 22.40 2.78 2.76
N GLN A 129 21.31 2.07 2.46
CA GLN A 129 20.87 0.91 3.23
C GLN A 129 21.90 -0.21 3.21
N ILE A 130 22.49 -0.50 2.04
CA ILE A 130 23.54 -1.52 1.90
C ILE A 130 24.80 -1.14 2.70
N LYS A 131 25.22 0.13 2.67
CA LYS A 131 26.40 0.59 3.41
C LYS A 131 26.19 0.55 4.94
N SER A 132 24.94 0.59 5.39
CA SER A 132 24.59 0.57 6.82
C SER A 132 24.64 -0.82 7.48
N ILE A 133 24.69 -1.89 6.68
CA ILE A 133 24.70 -3.28 7.17
C ILE A 133 26.10 -3.89 7.16
N TYR A 134 26.35 -4.80 8.12
CA TYR A 134 27.66 -5.45 8.29
C TYR A 134 28.04 -6.32 7.08
N TYR A 135 27.09 -7.10 6.57
CA TYR A 135 27.28 -7.92 5.37
C TYR A 135 26.82 -7.12 4.14
N GLN A 136 27.76 -6.48 3.46
CA GLN A 136 27.48 -5.73 2.24
C GLN A 136 27.34 -6.68 1.06
N PHE A 137 26.30 -6.48 0.25
CA PHE A 137 26.04 -7.19 -0.99
C PHE A 137 25.57 -6.20 -2.05
N GLN A 138 25.56 -6.62 -3.32
CA GLN A 138 25.08 -5.77 -4.41
C GLN A 138 23.57 -5.54 -4.28
N SER A 139 23.10 -4.33 -4.58
CA SER A 139 21.65 -4.08 -4.62
C SER A 139 20.98 -5.02 -5.60
N GLU A 140 19.91 -5.67 -5.15
CA GLU A 140 19.08 -6.52 -5.98
C GLU A 140 17.79 -5.79 -6.33
N ASP A 141 17.44 -5.83 -7.61
CA ASP A 141 16.11 -5.45 -8.09
C ASP A 141 15.08 -6.43 -7.51
N LYS A 142 14.19 -5.90 -6.66
CA LYS A 142 13.07 -6.63 -6.07
C LYS A 142 11.73 -6.29 -6.73
N ILE A 143 11.64 -5.17 -7.44
CA ILE A 143 10.37 -4.75 -8.01
C ILE A 143 10.02 -5.52 -9.29
N THR A 144 10.99 -5.83 -10.15
CA THR A 144 10.72 -6.57 -11.38
C THR A 144 10.19 -7.99 -11.11
N PRO A 145 10.82 -8.82 -10.26
CA PRO A 145 10.28 -10.14 -9.93
C PRO A 145 8.89 -10.06 -9.28
N TYR A 146 8.66 -9.07 -8.41
CA TYR A 146 7.37 -8.86 -7.75
C TYR A 146 6.27 -8.46 -8.76
N ILE A 147 6.60 -7.67 -9.78
CA ILE A 147 5.71 -7.37 -10.90
C ILE A 147 5.30 -8.66 -11.61
N GLU A 148 6.27 -9.49 -12.01
CA GLU A 148 6.00 -10.74 -12.74
C GLU A 148 5.17 -11.72 -11.90
N ASP A 149 5.50 -11.90 -10.62
CA ASP A 149 4.75 -12.74 -9.70
C ASP A 149 3.31 -12.23 -9.51
N THR A 150 3.09 -10.91 -9.53
CA THR A 150 1.75 -10.31 -9.46
C THR A 150 0.96 -10.56 -10.74
N ILE A 151 1.58 -10.34 -11.90
CA ILE A 151 0.96 -10.59 -13.21
C ILE A 151 0.54 -12.05 -13.32
N GLU A 152 1.43 -12.97 -12.97
CA GLU A 152 1.14 -14.39 -12.98
C GLU A 152 0.08 -14.76 -11.94
N GLY A 153 0.10 -14.17 -10.75
CA GLY A 153 -0.92 -14.38 -9.74
C GLY A 153 -2.32 -13.95 -10.20
N MET A 154 -2.43 -12.82 -10.90
CA MET A 154 -3.71 -12.37 -11.47
C MET A 154 -4.18 -13.30 -12.62
N ARG A 155 -3.26 -13.77 -13.48
CA ARG A 155 -3.57 -14.74 -14.54
C ARG A 155 -4.10 -16.04 -13.95
N TYR A 156 -3.38 -16.56 -12.97
CA TYR A 156 -3.76 -17.77 -12.25
C TYR A 156 -5.15 -17.64 -11.62
N TYR A 157 -5.43 -16.50 -10.97
CA TYR A 157 -6.76 -16.24 -10.42
C TYR A 157 -7.85 -16.27 -11.50
N TYR A 158 -7.65 -15.58 -12.63
CA TYR A 158 -8.67 -15.56 -13.69
C TYR A 158 -8.89 -16.92 -14.36
N GLU A 159 -7.88 -17.79 -14.37
CA GLU A 159 -8.01 -19.16 -14.89
C GLU A 159 -8.71 -20.10 -13.90
N HIS A 160 -8.47 -19.94 -12.60
CA HIS A 160 -8.85 -20.95 -11.59
C HIS A 160 -10.00 -20.53 -10.67
N SER A 161 -10.35 -19.25 -10.64
CA SER A 161 -11.41 -18.76 -9.76
C SER A 161 -12.78 -19.33 -10.15
N PRO A 162 -13.51 -19.96 -9.21
CA PRO A 162 -14.85 -20.48 -9.49
C PRO A 162 -15.93 -19.39 -9.55
N TYR A 163 -15.64 -18.19 -9.02
CA TYR A 163 -16.63 -17.11 -8.88
C TYR A 163 -16.28 -15.87 -9.73
N HIS A 164 -15.01 -15.71 -10.09
CA HIS A 164 -14.43 -14.56 -10.77
C HIS A 164 -14.84 -13.23 -10.12
N LEU A 165 -14.96 -13.16 -8.80
CA LEU A 165 -15.45 -11.98 -8.07
C LEU A 165 -14.55 -10.74 -8.26
N PHE A 166 -13.24 -10.93 -8.38
CA PHE A 166 -12.26 -9.86 -8.38
C PHE A 166 -12.00 -9.32 -9.78
N GLU A 167 -11.81 -8.01 -9.86
CA GLU A 167 -11.36 -7.30 -11.05
C GLU A 167 -10.17 -6.41 -10.70
N PHE A 168 -9.01 -6.66 -11.31
CA PHE A 168 -7.75 -6.06 -10.89
C PHE A 168 -7.39 -4.77 -11.63
N TYR A 169 -7.02 -3.76 -10.86
CA TYR A 169 -6.43 -2.50 -11.31
C TYR A 169 -5.16 -2.22 -10.50
N PRO A 170 -4.07 -2.96 -10.75
CA PRO A 170 -2.88 -2.88 -9.92
C PRO A 170 -2.08 -1.59 -10.15
N LEU A 171 -1.34 -1.18 -9.12
CA LEU A 171 -0.42 -0.05 -9.16
C LEU A 171 1.00 -0.54 -8.87
N VAL A 172 1.94 -0.13 -9.72
CA VAL A 172 3.35 -0.54 -9.60
C VAL A 172 4.06 0.32 -8.57
N GLY A 173 4.78 -0.32 -7.65
CA GLY A 173 5.62 0.37 -6.68
C GLY A 173 6.87 0.95 -7.32
N ILE A 174 7.23 2.19 -7.00
CA ILE A 174 8.49 2.78 -7.46
C ILE A 174 9.19 3.50 -6.30
N ASN A 175 10.43 3.13 -6.04
CA ASN A 175 11.33 3.83 -5.12
C ASN A 175 12.51 4.43 -5.91
N PRO A 176 12.41 5.67 -6.43
CA PRO A 176 13.45 6.25 -7.27
C PRO A 176 14.88 6.18 -6.70
N PRO A 177 15.12 6.38 -5.39
CA PRO A 177 16.45 6.23 -4.79
C PRO A 177 17.09 4.84 -4.90
N ALA A 178 16.31 3.78 -5.13
CA ALA A 178 16.84 2.42 -5.26
C ALA A 178 17.35 2.09 -6.67
N HIS A 179 17.02 2.93 -7.66
CA HIS A 179 17.25 2.63 -9.06
C HIS A 179 17.94 3.78 -9.82
N ASP A 180 18.59 3.44 -10.92
CA ASP A 180 19.09 4.45 -11.85
C ASP A 180 17.98 4.98 -12.77
N PHE A 181 18.30 6.04 -13.51
CA PHE A 181 17.36 6.72 -14.38
C PHE A 181 16.86 5.86 -15.55
N GLU A 182 17.71 5.03 -16.15
CA GLU A 182 17.31 4.21 -17.30
C GLU A 182 16.48 3.01 -16.87
N PHE A 183 16.72 2.46 -15.67
CA PHE A 183 15.84 1.47 -15.07
C PHE A 183 14.42 2.01 -14.91
N LEU A 184 14.25 3.20 -14.31
CA LEU A 184 12.92 3.81 -14.13
C LEU A 184 12.20 4.05 -15.46
N LYS A 185 12.94 4.51 -16.48
CA LYS A 185 12.39 4.67 -17.84
C LYS A 185 11.91 3.35 -18.41
N HIS A 186 12.74 2.31 -18.30
CA HIS A 186 12.41 0.99 -18.78
C HIS A 186 11.16 0.45 -18.08
N LEU A 187 11.16 0.43 -16.75
CA LEU A 187 10.06 -0.05 -15.90
C LEU A 187 8.72 0.60 -16.29
N LEU A 188 8.67 1.94 -16.36
CA LEU A 188 7.46 2.68 -16.74
C LEU A 188 7.01 2.35 -18.16
N SER A 189 7.94 2.32 -19.11
CA SER A 189 7.62 2.06 -20.52
C SER A 189 7.14 0.63 -20.77
N THR A 190 7.63 -0.33 -19.97
CA THR A 190 7.34 -1.75 -20.12
C THR A 190 5.99 -2.09 -19.50
N TYR A 191 5.71 -1.64 -18.28
CA TYR A 191 4.61 -2.19 -17.47
C TYR A 191 3.39 -1.27 -17.31
N VAL A 192 3.52 0.05 -17.52
CA VAL A 192 2.42 0.99 -17.24
C VAL A 192 1.49 1.18 -18.45
N ASN A 193 0.18 1.07 -18.20
CA ASN A 193 -0.89 1.22 -19.18
C ASN A 193 -1.17 2.68 -19.53
N VAL A 194 -0.33 3.26 -20.39
CA VAL A 194 -0.49 4.66 -20.85
C VAL A 194 -1.68 4.89 -21.79
N SER A 195 -2.25 3.83 -22.38
CA SER A 195 -3.41 3.93 -23.27
C SER A 195 -4.74 3.93 -22.51
N HIS A 196 -4.73 3.71 -21.19
CA HIS A 196 -5.93 3.56 -20.37
C HIS A 196 -6.89 2.49 -20.91
N THR A 197 -6.33 1.49 -21.60
CA THR A 197 -7.14 0.43 -22.19
C THR A 197 -7.66 -0.44 -21.08
N PHE A 198 -8.98 -0.52 -20.96
CA PHE A 198 -9.59 -1.38 -19.97
C PHE A 198 -9.37 -2.85 -20.31
N HIS A 199 -8.74 -3.59 -19.41
CA HIS A 199 -8.53 -5.02 -19.55
C HIS A 199 -9.73 -5.75 -18.94
N GLN A 200 -10.49 -6.45 -19.79
CA GLN A 200 -11.50 -7.37 -19.27
C GLN A 200 -10.82 -8.47 -18.45
N SER A 201 -11.57 -9.01 -17.49
CA SER A 201 -11.14 -9.98 -16.48
C SER A 201 -10.56 -11.31 -17.03
N GLN A 202 -10.29 -11.45 -18.31
CA GLN A 202 -9.71 -12.67 -18.91
C GLN A 202 -8.48 -12.38 -19.77
N THR A 203 -8.12 -11.12 -19.98
CA THR A 203 -7.00 -10.72 -20.84
C THR A 203 -6.06 -9.81 -20.07
N ILE A 204 -5.10 -10.38 -19.34
CA ILE A 204 -3.99 -9.63 -18.78
C ILE A 204 -2.99 -9.36 -19.90
N LEU A 205 -2.99 -8.12 -20.39
CA LEU A 205 -2.09 -7.66 -21.46
C LEU A 205 -0.70 -7.30 -20.93
N ASP A 206 0.21 -7.01 -21.86
CA ASP A 206 1.62 -6.71 -21.61
C ASP A 206 1.87 -5.54 -20.64
N LYS A 207 0.88 -4.66 -20.41
CA LYS A 207 0.98 -3.48 -19.54
C LYS A 207 -0.17 -3.40 -18.53
N PRO A 208 -0.15 -4.16 -17.44
CA PRO A 208 -1.32 -4.34 -16.59
C PRO A 208 -1.52 -3.25 -15.53
N PHE A 209 -0.55 -2.34 -15.33
CA PHE A 209 -0.60 -1.37 -14.23
C PHE A 209 -1.25 -0.05 -14.64
N TYR A 210 -2.24 0.37 -13.86
CA TYR A 210 -3.03 1.57 -14.14
C TYR A 210 -2.54 2.81 -13.38
N GLY A 211 -1.60 2.65 -12.47
CA GLY A 211 -1.10 3.73 -11.62
C GLY A 211 0.21 3.36 -10.96
N ILE A 212 0.71 4.30 -10.15
CA ILE A 212 1.99 4.18 -9.47
C ILE A 212 1.78 4.31 -7.97
N LYS A 213 2.36 3.39 -7.20
CA LYS A 213 2.46 3.47 -5.75
C LYS A 213 3.82 4.04 -5.38
N ILE A 214 3.80 5.14 -4.63
CA ILE A 214 4.99 5.70 -3.99
C ILE A 214 4.90 5.47 -2.49
N TYR A 215 6.04 5.10 -1.91
CA TYR A 215 6.14 4.79 -0.49
C TYR A 215 7.32 5.55 0.13
N PRO A 216 7.13 6.84 0.49
CA PRO A 216 8.19 7.70 1.00
C PRO A 216 9.00 7.13 2.19
N PRO A 217 8.42 6.33 3.11
CA PRO A 217 9.20 5.72 4.19
C PRO A 217 10.32 4.75 3.74
N LEU A 218 10.36 4.36 2.47
CA LEU A 218 11.48 3.60 1.87
C LEU A 218 12.64 4.48 1.39
N GLY A 219 12.49 5.80 1.46
CA GLY A 219 13.53 6.79 1.20
C GLY A 219 13.24 7.76 0.06
N MET A 220 12.10 7.61 -0.64
CA MET A 220 11.70 8.55 -1.68
C MET A 220 11.32 9.90 -1.06
N ASN A 221 12.12 10.93 -1.35
CA ASN A 221 11.78 12.32 -1.08
C ASN A 221 11.00 12.88 -2.29
N PRO A 222 9.79 13.46 -2.12
CA PRO A 222 9.02 14.05 -3.22
C PRO A 222 9.74 15.19 -3.96
N TRP A 223 10.63 15.92 -3.29
CA TRP A 223 11.36 17.03 -3.90
C TRP A 223 12.80 17.11 -3.36
N PRO A 224 13.69 16.21 -3.80
CA PRO A 224 15.04 16.10 -3.27
C PRO A 224 15.93 17.27 -3.73
N SER A 225 16.92 17.64 -2.92
CA SER A 225 17.92 18.66 -3.32
C SER A 225 19.02 18.09 -4.22
N ASP A 226 19.26 16.78 -4.18
CA ASP A 226 20.23 16.12 -5.05
C ASP A 226 19.79 16.16 -6.51
N ARG A 227 20.72 16.46 -7.41
CA ARG A 227 20.42 16.70 -8.83
C ARG A 227 20.00 15.43 -9.56
N GLU A 228 20.62 14.28 -9.26
CA GLU A 228 20.30 13.02 -9.92
C GLU A 228 19.00 12.44 -9.38
N GLU A 229 18.74 12.52 -8.07
CA GLU A 229 17.44 12.17 -7.50
C GLU A 229 16.33 13.08 -8.02
N MET A 230 16.58 14.39 -8.13
CA MET A 230 15.63 15.36 -8.69
C MET A 230 15.28 15.00 -10.14
N LYS A 231 16.27 14.64 -10.95
CA LYS A 231 16.05 14.19 -12.34
C LYS A 231 15.12 12.97 -12.39
N LYS A 232 15.30 11.99 -11.50
CA LYS A 232 14.47 10.78 -11.44
C LYS A 232 13.02 11.10 -11.06
N VAL A 233 12.78 11.86 -9.98
CA VAL A 233 11.40 12.18 -9.55
C VAL A 233 10.69 13.09 -10.55
N ARG A 234 11.39 14.05 -11.15
CA ARG A 234 10.80 14.91 -12.20
C ARG A 234 10.36 14.12 -13.40
N TYR A 235 11.17 13.16 -13.87
CA TYR A 235 10.77 12.30 -14.98
C TYR A 235 9.53 11.47 -14.64
N LEU A 236 9.44 10.94 -13.42
CA LEU A 236 8.25 10.24 -12.95
C LEU A 236 7.01 11.14 -12.98
N TYR A 237 7.10 12.38 -12.48
CA TYR A 237 6.00 13.33 -12.49
C TYR A 237 5.61 13.77 -13.90
N GLU A 238 6.59 14.03 -14.77
CA GLU A 238 6.38 14.38 -16.18
C GLU A 238 5.67 13.25 -16.92
N PHE A 239 6.10 12.01 -16.72
CA PHE A 239 5.46 10.83 -17.29
C PHE A 239 4.00 10.70 -16.81
N CYS A 240 3.78 10.77 -15.49
CA CYS A 240 2.44 10.61 -14.92
C CYS A 240 1.49 11.73 -15.34
N GLN A 241 1.97 12.97 -15.35
CA GLN A 241 1.18 14.11 -15.79
C GLN A 241 0.84 14.00 -17.29
N MET A 242 1.83 13.70 -18.14
CA MET A 242 1.65 13.59 -19.59
C MET A 242 0.64 12.51 -19.97
N TYR A 243 0.76 11.33 -19.35
CA TYR A 243 -0.10 10.19 -19.65
C TYR A 243 -1.31 10.08 -18.73
N ARG A 244 -1.53 11.05 -17.82
CA ARG A 244 -2.60 11.02 -16.81
C ARG A 244 -2.62 9.73 -15.97
N ILE A 245 -1.45 9.25 -15.58
CA ILE A 245 -1.30 8.09 -14.68
C ILE A 245 -1.41 8.57 -13.24
N PRO A 246 -2.33 8.03 -12.42
CA PRO A 246 -2.46 8.38 -11.01
C PRO A 246 -1.26 7.88 -10.19
N ILE A 247 -0.84 8.72 -9.25
CA ILE A 247 0.10 8.36 -8.19
C ILE A 247 -0.70 8.23 -6.89
N ILE A 248 -0.55 7.12 -6.19
CA ILE A 248 -0.95 7.00 -4.79
C ILE A 248 0.30 7.04 -3.90
N THR A 249 0.34 7.96 -2.95
CA THR A 249 1.44 8.08 -1.98
C THR A 249 0.99 7.58 -0.62
N HIS A 250 1.89 6.92 0.12
CA HIS A 250 1.64 6.63 1.52
C HIS A 250 1.52 7.93 2.32
N CYS A 251 0.50 8.05 3.18
CA CYS A 251 0.30 9.24 4.02
C CYS A 251 -0.25 8.89 5.42
N ASP A 252 0.50 8.09 6.18
CA ASP A 252 0.36 7.98 7.63
C ASP A 252 1.73 7.85 8.31
N ASP A 253 1.78 7.93 9.64
CA ASP A 253 3.05 7.81 10.38
C ASP A 253 3.43 6.36 10.74
N GLN A 254 2.79 5.36 10.12
CA GLN A 254 3.04 3.92 10.33
C GLN A 254 3.61 3.25 9.06
N GLY A 255 3.87 1.94 9.18
CA GLY A 255 4.30 1.08 8.08
C GLY A 255 5.82 0.89 8.00
N PHE A 256 6.24 0.01 7.08
CA PHE A 256 7.63 -0.39 6.96
C PHE A 256 8.56 0.81 6.70
N ARG A 257 9.78 0.85 7.25
CA ARG A 257 10.70 1.97 7.03
C ARG A 257 12.06 1.50 6.55
N GLY A 258 12.53 2.11 5.48
CA GLY A 258 13.88 1.95 4.94
C GLY A 258 14.83 3.09 5.32
N VAL A 259 14.32 4.18 5.85
CA VAL A 259 15.09 5.37 6.28
C VAL A 259 14.78 5.72 7.74
N PRO A 260 15.60 6.56 8.41
CA PRO A 260 15.33 7.02 9.77
C PRO A 260 13.94 7.64 9.93
N VAL A 261 13.37 7.53 11.13
CA VAL A 261 11.99 7.97 11.45
C VAL A 261 11.73 9.42 11.05
N LYS A 262 12.70 10.30 11.30
CA LYS A 262 12.57 11.73 10.98
C LYS A 262 12.42 11.96 9.47
N GLU A 263 13.27 11.33 8.67
CA GLU A 263 13.21 11.42 7.21
C GLU A 263 11.93 10.81 6.67
N ALA A 264 11.53 9.63 7.16
CA ALA A 264 10.27 8.99 6.78
C ALA A 264 9.07 9.91 7.04
N TRP A 265 9.03 10.59 8.20
CA TRP A 265 7.97 11.54 8.53
C TRP A 265 7.97 12.76 7.61
N GLU A 266 9.14 13.34 7.35
CA GLU A 266 9.30 14.49 6.44
C GLU A 266 8.85 14.13 5.02
N PHE A 267 9.29 13.00 4.47
CA PHE A 267 8.96 12.60 3.11
C PHE A 267 7.49 12.19 2.93
N THR A 268 6.85 11.69 3.99
CA THR A 268 5.44 11.26 4.00
C THR A 268 4.47 12.42 4.21
N SER A 269 4.94 13.55 4.75
CA SER A 269 4.12 14.72 5.04
C SER A 269 3.42 15.27 3.78
N PRO A 270 2.12 15.60 3.83
CA PRO A 270 1.42 16.22 2.70
C PRO A 270 2.10 17.50 2.19
N SER A 271 2.65 18.30 3.11
CA SER A 271 3.35 19.54 2.76
C SER A 271 4.52 19.34 1.80
N SER A 272 5.17 18.18 1.82
CA SER A 272 6.30 17.83 0.94
C SER A 272 5.88 17.70 -0.54
N TRP A 273 4.58 17.55 -0.80
CA TRP A 273 4.02 17.45 -2.15
C TRP A 273 3.56 18.78 -2.73
N ARG A 274 3.49 19.86 -1.94
CA ARG A 274 3.02 21.16 -2.45
C ARG A 274 3.88 21.68 -3.60
N THR A 275 5.20 21.67 -3.45
CA THR A 275 6.13 22.08 -4.52
C THR A 275 5.99 21.20 -5.76
N VAL A 276 5.72 19.90 -5.60
CA VAL A 276 5.47 18.98 -6.71
C VAL A 276 4.22 19.45 -7.48
N LEU A 277 3.10 19.66 -6.78
CA LEU A 277 1.83 20.06 -7.39
C LEU A 277 1.89 21.46 -8.02
N GLU A 278 2.66 22.39 -7.47
CA GLU A 278 2.90 23.70 -8.09
C GLU A 278 3.67 23.61 -9.41
N ASN A 279 4.60 22.65 -9.54
CA ASN A 279 5.37 22.42 -10.76
C ASN A 279 4.66 21.48 -11.76
N TYR A 280 3.76 20.64 -11.25
CA TYR A 280 3.01 19.63 -12.01
C TYR A 280 1.51 19.73 -11.69
N PRO A 281 0.85 20.82 -12.10
CA PRO A 281 -0.50 21.17 -11.64
C PRO A 281 -1.60 20.24 -12.17
N SER A 282 -1.32 19.34 -13.11
CA SER A 282 -2.29 18.33 -13.56
C SER A 282 -1.91 16.91 -13.18
N LEU A 283 -0.95 16.73 -12.27
CA LEU A 283 -0.53 15.44 -11.73
C LEU A 283 -1.59 14.85 -10.81
N ILE A 284 -2.18 13.72 -11.18
CA ILE A 284 -3.19 13.05 -10.33
C ILE A 284 -2.49 12.42 -9.12
N LEU A 285 -2.81 12.90 -7.92
CA LEU A 285 -2.17 12.46 -6.67
C LEU A 285 -3.24 12.05 -5.63
N ASP A 286 -3.11 10.85 -5.09
CA ASP A 286 -3.95 10.32 -4.02
C ASP A 286 -3.13 10.11 -2.74
N PHE A 287 -3.62 10.65 -1.61
CA PHE A 287 -3.00 10.48 -0.30
C PHE A 287 -3.63 9.32 0.47
N ALA A 288 -2.99 8.16 0.45
CA ALA A 288 -3.48 7.00 1.19
C ALA A 288 -3.57 7.28 2.70
N HIS A 289 -4.55 6.67 3.37
CA HIS A 289 -4.79 6.76 4.82
C HIS A 289 -5.20 8.14 5.36
N VAL A 290 -5.46 9.12 4.49
CA VAL A 290 -6.03 10.43 4.86
C VAL A 290 -5.19 11.18 5.91
N GLY A 291 -3.86 11.02 5.88
CA GLY A 291 -2.95 11.74 6.77
C GLY A 291 -3.05 11.31 8.23
N LYS A 292 -3.40 10.06 8.53
CA LYS A 292 -3.64 9.63 9.91
C LYS A 292 -2.33 9.60 10.71
N GLN A 293 -2.29 10.34 11.83
CA GLN A 293 -1.13 10.38 12.73
C GLN A 293 -1.46 9.63 14.02
N TYR A 294 -0.81 8.50 14.26
CA TYR A 294 -1.04 7.60 15.39
C TYR A 294 -0.09 7.86 16.56
N SER A 295 1.14 8.28 16.29
CA SER A 295 2.17 8.52 17.31
C SER A 295 1.83 9.72 18.21
N GLN A 296 1.22 10.77 17.64
CA GLN A 296 0.82 11.98 18.38
C GLN A 296 -0.33 11.76 19.37
N ASN A 297 -1.12 10.69 19.21
CA ASN A 297 -2.24 10.38 20.10
C ASN A 297 -1.79 9.81 21.47
N ILE A 298 -0.52 9.42 21.62
CA ILE A 298 0.02 8.88 22.87
C ILE A 298 0.42 10.00 23.85
N GLU A 299 0.93 11.13 23.36
CA GLU A 299 1.29 12.28 24.21
C GLU A 299 0.08 13.08 24.70
N LYS A 300 -1.07 13.00 24.02
CA LYS A 300 -2.28 13.75 24.37
C LYS A 300 -3.30 12.92 25.16
N ALA A 301 -2.86 12.14 26.15
CA ALA A 301 -3.75 11.49 27.12
C ALA A 301 -4.67 12.48 27.89
N PHE A 302 -4.34 13.77 27.90
CA PHE A 302 -5.19 14.85 28.43
C PHE A 302 -6.25 15.39 27.45
N SER A 303 -6.23 15.00 26.17
CA SER A 303 -7.17 15.52 25.15
C SER A 303 -8.38 14.61 24.86
N ALA A 304 -8.46 13.44 25.50
CA ALA A 304 -9.50 12.44 25.26
C ALA A 304 -10.94 12.95 25.50
N VAL A 305 -11.09 14.03 26.27
CA VAL A 305 -12.39 14.70 26.50
C VAL A 305 -12.87 15.48 25.27
N GLN A 306 -11.96 16.07 24.45
CA GLN A 306 -12.33 16.78 23.23
C GLN A 306 -12.71 15.85 22.07
N TYR A 307 -12.10 14.66 21.99
CA TYR A 307 -12.37 13.65 20.97
C TYR A 307 -13.84 13.19 20.98
N ARG A 308 -14.42 12.94 22.16
CA ARG A 308 -15.83 12.53 22.30
C ARG A 308 -16.84 13.62 21.96
N LEU A 309 -16.45 14.89 22.00
CA LEU A 309 -17.37 16.03 21.85
C LEU A 309 -17.44 16.59 20.42
N LYS A 310 -16.44 16.36 19.55
CA LYS A 310 -16.38 17.04 18.23
C LYS A 310 -16.31 16.19 16.97
N LYS A 311 -16.07 14.86 17.01
CA LYS A 311 -15.97 14.01 15.79
C LYS A 311 -15.09 14.61 14.65
N MET A 312 -14.09 15.43 14.97
CA MET A 312 -13.17 16.01 13.98
C MET A 312 -11.79 15.36 14.10
N PRO A 313 -11.11 15.04 12.98
CA PRO A 313 -9.72 14.60 12.99
C PRO A 313 -8.83 15.67 13.64
N THR A 314 -7.89 15.25 14.49
CA THR A 314 -6.91 16.12 15.18
C THR A 314 -5.52 16.04 14.55
N SER A 315 -5.37 15.39 13.40
CA SER A 315 -4.10 15.26 12.67
C SER A 315 -3.84 16.52 11.87
N ASP A 316 -2.67 17.14 12.05
CA ASP A 316 -2.26 18.30 11.25
C ASP A 316 -2.18 17.93 9.77
N TRP A 317 -1.82 16.68 9.45
CA TRP A 317 -1.75 16.19 8.07
C TRP A 317 -3.12 16.11 7.41
N PHE A 318 -4.20 15.80 8.15
CA PHE A 318 -5.54 15.78 7.56
C PHE A 318 -5.90 17.16 6.98
N TYR A 319 -5.69 18.23 7.76
CA TYR A 319 -5.99 19.59 7.29
C TYR A 319 -5.08 20.02 6.14
N MET A 320 -3.80 19.65 6.18
CA MET A 320 -2.89 19.89 5.06
C MET A 320 -3.36 19.21 3.76
N ILE A 321 -3.89 17.98 3.85
CA ILE A 321 -4.46 17.29 2.68
C ILE A 321 -5.71 18.03 2.18
N MET A 322 -6.61 18.44 3.09
CA MET A 322 -7.80 19.20 2.69
C MET A 322 -7.44 20.53 2.01
N ASP A 323 -6.41 21.22 2.49
CA ASP A 323 -5.89 22.43 1.85
C ASP A 323 -5.37 22.11 0.44
N LEU A 324 -4.62 21.02 0.25
CA LEU A 324 -4.16 20.59 -1.07
C LEU A 324 -5.32 20.21 -2.01
N ILE A 325 -6.35 19.51 -1.51
CA ILE A 325 -7.55 19.17 -2.29
C ILE A 325 -8.30 20.45 -2.71
N ASN A 326 -8.35 21.45 -1.85
CA ASN A 326 -8.98 22.73 -2.17
C ASN A 326 -8.14 23.57 -3.16
N ASP A 327 -6.82 23.47 -3.09
CA ASP A 327 -5.90 24.21 -3.96
C ASP A 327 -5.71 23.57 -5.35
N PHE A 328 -5.90 22.24 -5.47
CA PHE A 328 -5.62 21.46 -6.68
C PHE A 328 -6.73 20.44 -6.99
N ASP A 329 -7.41 20.58 -8.13
CA ASP A 329 -8.55 19.74 -8.56
C ASP A 329 -8.24 18.23 -8.75
N ASN A 330 -6.95 17.91 -8.85
CA ASN A 330 -6.39 16.60 -9.16
C ASN A 330 -5.77 15.90 -7.93
N VAL A 331 -6.11 16.35 -6.73
CA VAL A 331 -5.68 15.75 -5.46
C VAL A 331 -6.84 15.02 -4.79
N TYR A 332 -6.59 13.80 -4.31
CA TYR A 332 -7.58 12.87 -3.74
C TYR A 332 -7.06 12.22 -2.44
N THR A 333 -7.94 11.52 -1.71
CA THR A 333 -7.62 10.75 -0.50
C THR A 333 -8.63 9.64 -0.22
#